data_AF-I3S9P9-F1
#
_entry.id   AF-I3S9P9-F1
#
_cell.length_a   1.000
_cell.length_b   1.000
_cell.length_c   1.000
_cell.angle_alpha   90.00
_cell.angle_beta   90.00
_cell.angle_gamma   90.00
#
_symmetry.space_group_name_H-M   'P 1'
#
loop_
_entity.id
_entity.type
_entity.pdbx_description
1 polymer ?
#
loop_
_entity_poly.entity_id
_entity_poly.type
_entity_poly.pdbx_seq_one_letter_code
_entity_poly.pdbx_strand_id
1 'polypeptide(L)'
;MALGVPAVPFTYVAHLLGIVAIVLVLFWNLHFRGGLAWNSDNKAQIFNLHPVLMLIGLIIIGGEAIISYKSLPLKKEVKKLIHLVLHAHALVLGIIGICAAFKNHNESGIANLYSLHSWLGIGVISLYGIQWIFGVCGIFLPWREFRVKT
;
A
#
# COMPACT_ATOMS: atom_id res chain seq x y z
N MET A 1 26.73 -2.72 -8.58
CA MET A 1 26.94 -4.17 -8.47
C MET A 1 25.59 -4.85 -8.40
N ALA A 2 25.22 -5.63 -9.41
CA ALA A 2 24.07 -6.52 -9.32
C ALA A 2 24.59 -7.89 -8.86
N LEU A 3 24.05 -8.42 -7.76
CA LEU A 3 24.28 -9.81 -7.38
C LEU A 3 23.81 -10.66 -8.57
N GLY A 4 24.65 -11.54 -9.13
CA GLY A 4 24.35 -12.38 -10.29
C GLY A 4 23.28 -13.45 -10.06
N VAL A 5 22.42 -13.26 -9.05
CA VAL A 5 21.38 -14.20 -8.64
C VAL A 5 20.06 -13.80 -9.32
N PRO A 6 19.32 -14.75 -9.92
CA PRO A 6 18.01 -14.45 -10.51
C PRO A 6 17.05 -13.89 -9.46
N ALA A 7 16.18 -12.95 -9.84
CA ALA A 7 15.24 -12.30 -8.92
C ALA A 7 14.08 -13.21 -8.47
N VAL A 8 13.84 -14.30 -9.20
CA VAL A 8 12.66 -15.18 -9.02
C VAL A 8 12.61 -15.88 -7.65
N PRO A 9 13.68 -16.49 -7.12
CA PRO A 9 13.65 -17.08 -5.78
C PRO A 9 13.27 -16.08 -4.68
N PHE A 10 13.76 -14.84 -4.78
CA PHE A 10 13.42 -13.77 -3.83
C PHE A 10 11.94 -13.40 -3.88
N THR A 11 11.30 -13.47 -5.04
CA THR A 11 9.85 -13.21 -5.14
C THR A 11 9.00 -14.26 -4.41
N TYR A 12 9.38 -15.54 -4.45
CA TYR A 12 8.67 -16.57 -3.69
C TYR A 12 8.78 -16.37 -2.18
N VAL A 13 9.96 -15.99 -1.70
CA VAL A 13 10.17 -15.66 -0.28
C VAL A 13 9.32 -14.45 0.12
N ALA A 14 9.29 -13.40 -0.71
CA ALA A 14 8.46 -12.22 -0.47
C ALA A 14 6.96 -12.58 -0.40
N HIS A 15 6.45 -13.40 -1.33
CA HIS A 15 5.05 -13.84 -1.32
C HIS A 15 4.72 -14.65 -0.05
N LEU A 16 5.59 -15.59 0.35
CA LEU A 16 5.38 -16.40 1.55
C LEU A 16 5.33 -15.52 2.81
N LEU A 17 6.30 -14.62 2.98
CA LEU A 17 6.32 -13.69 4.10
C LEU A 17 5.11 -12.76 4.10
N GLY A 18 4.66 -12.32 2.91
CA GLY A 18 3.46 -11.52 2.76
C GLY A 18 2.19 -12.25 3.21
N ILE A 19 2.02 -13.51 2.79
CA ILE A 19 0.89 -14.36 3.24
C ILE A 19 0.92 -14.54 4.75
N VAL A 20 2.09 -14.86 5.33
CA VAL A 20 2.24 -15.01 6.78
C VAL A 20 1.87 -13.71 7.50
N ALA A 21 2.35 -12.55 7.02
CA ALA A 21 2.04 -11.26 7.62
C ALA A 21 0.52 -10.95 7.58
N ILE A 22 -0.16 -11.24 6.46
CA ILE A 22 -1.62 -11.08 6.34
C ILE A 22 -2.34 -11.95 7.36
N VAL A 23 -1.98 -13.24 7.45
CA VAL A 23 -2.60 -14.19 8.39
C VAL A 23 -2.42 -13.71 9.83
N LEU A 24 -1.21 -13.28 10.20
CA LEU A 24 -0.93 -12.81 11.55
C LEU A 24 -1.71 -11.54 11.90
N VAL A 25 -1.79 -10.55 11.00
CA VAL A 25 -2.54 -9.31 11.25
C VAL A 25 -4.04 -9.54 11.27
N LEU A 26 -4.58 -10.43 10.41
CA LEU A 26 -5.98 -10.82 10.48
C LEU A 26 -6.29 -11.59 11.77
N PHE A 27 -5.46 -12.56 12.13
CA PHE A 27 -5.62 -13.30 13.39
C PHE A 27 -5.56 -12.38 14.60
N TRP A 28 -4.60 -11.44 14.62
CA TRP A 28 -4.52 -10.41 15.65
C TRP A 28 -5.83 -9.62 15.79
N ASN A 29 -6.35 -9.10 14.68
CA ASN A 29 -7.50 -8.20 14.73
C ASN A 29 -8.84 -8.93 14.93
N LEU A 30 -9.01 -10.13 14.34
CA LEU A 30 -10.25 -10.90 14.44
C LEU A 30 -10.35 -11.66 15.77
N HIS A 31 -9.26 -12.31 16.21
CA HIS A 31 -9.29 -13.14 17.40
C HIS A 31 -9.06 -12.33 18.68
N PHE A 32 -8.03 -11.48 18.72
CA PHE A 32 -7.65 -10.78 19.95
C PHE A 32 -8.27 -9.39 20.09
N ARG A 33 -8.50 -8.67 18.98
CA ARG A 33 -9.03 -7.29 19.03
C ARG A 33 -10.53 -7.17 18.77
N GLY A 34 -11.23 -8.29 18.68
CA GLY A 34 -12.68 -8.33 18.61
C GLY A 34 -13.29 -8.05 17.25
N GLY A 35 -12.53 -8.01 16.15
CA GLY A 35 -13.08 -7.94 14.79
C GLY A 35 -12.85 -6.62 14.05
N LEU A 36 -13.44 -6.51 12.86
CA LEU A 36 -13.27 -5.37 11.95
C LEU A 36 -14.65 -4.77 11.66
N ALA A 37 -14.84 -3.49 11.95
CA ALA A 37 -16.13 -2.82 11.71
C ALA A 37 -15.92 -1.34 11.38
N TRP A 38 -16.54 -0.85 10.31
CA TRP A 38 -16.49 0.58 9.97
C TRP A 38 -17.32 1.43 10.94
N ASN A 39 -18.45 0.89 11.41
CA ASN A 39 -19.28 1.48 12.45
C ASN A 39 -19.46 0.46 13.56
N SER A 40 -19.16 0.86 14.79
CA SER A 40 -19.33 0.03 15.98
C SER A 40 -19.43 0.89 17.22
N ASP A 41 -20.09 0.38 18.25
CA ASP A 41 -20.06 0.94 19.61
C ASP A 41 -18.66 0.79 20.21
N ASN A 42 -18.00 -0.34 19.96
CA ASN A 42 -16.60 -0.54 20.30
C ASN A 42 -15.70 0.11 19.24
N LYS A 43 -15.29 1.35 19.49
CA LYS A 43 -14.46 2.14 18.57
C LYS A 43 -13.11 1.48 18.24
N ALA A 44 -12.61 0.56 19.08
CA ALA A 44 -11.40 -0.19 18.78
C ALA A 44 -11.54 -1.03 17.49
N GLN A 45 -12.73 -1.54 17.16
CA GLN A 45 -12.97 -2.29 15.92
C GLN A 45 -12.88 -1.43 14.66
N ILE A 46 -13.14 -0.12 14.77
CA ILE A 46 -12.90 0.86 13.71
C ILE A 46 -11.40 1.03 13.51
N PHE A 47 -10.65 1.17 14.60
CA PHE A 47 -9.19 1.26 14.52
C PHE A 47 -8.55 0.00 13.94
N ASN A 48 -9.09 -1.20 14.21
CA ASN A 48 -8.55 -2.47 13.70
C ASN A 48 -8.47 -2.51 12.16
N LEU A 49 -9.30 -1.73 11.46
CA LEU A 49 -9.21 -1.57 10.00
C LEU A 49 -7.90 -0.89 9.58
N HIS A 50 -7.36 0.03 10.39
CA HIS A 50 -6.13 0.75 10.08
C HIS A 50 -4.93 -0.20 9.86
N PRO A 51 -4.46 -1.01 10.83
CA PRO A 51 -3.31 -1.87 10.62
C PRO A 51 -3.52 -2.92 9.52
N VAL A 52 -4.75 -3.43 9.35
CA VAL A 52 -5.09 -4.39 8.28
C VAL A 52 -4.93 -3.74 6.90
N LEU A 53 -5.55 -2.58 6.70
CA LEU A 53 -5.52 -1.88 5.41
C LEU A 53 -4.14 -1.30 5.09
N MET A 54 -3.40 -0.82 6.11
CA MET A 54 -2.03 -0.32 5.92
C MET A 54 -1.06 -1.44 5.52
N LEU A 55 -1.18 -2.63 6.15
CA LEU A 55 -0.38 -3.79 5.76
C LEU A 55 -0.73 -4.25 4.34
N ILE A 56 -2.00 -4.54 4.08
CA ILE A 56 -2.42 -5.08 2.76
C ILE A 56 -2.14 -4.08 1.65
N GLY A 57 -2.46 -2.79 1.86
CA GLY A 57 -2.26 -1.74 0.88
C GLY A 57 -0.79 -1.41 0.65
N LEU A 58 -0.16 -0.71 1.60
CA LEU A 58 1.15 -0.11 1.37
C LEU A 58 2.30 -1.12 1.39
N ILE A 59 2.19 -2.19 2.17
CA ILE A 59 3.27 -3.16 2.32
C ILE A 59 3.12 -4.30 1.31
N ILE A 60 1.99 -5.00 1.31
CA ILE A 60 1.83 -6.18 0.44
C ILE A 60 1.60 -5.76 -1.01
N ILE A 61 0.49 -5.07 -1.32
CA ILE A 61 0.17 -4.69 -2.70
C ILE A 61 1.22 -3.70 -3.25
N GLY A 62 1.70 -2.77 -2.42
CA GLY A 62 2.82 -1.89 -2.77
C GLY A 62 4.10 -2.67 -3.11
N GLY A 63 4.43 -3.72 -2.34
CA GLY A 63 5.56 -4.61 -2.62
C GLY A 63 5.38 -5.40 -3.92
N GLU A 64 4.19 -5.98 -4.14
CA GLU A 64 3.82 -6.69 -5.38
C GLU A 64 3.96 -5.77 -6.61
N ALA A 65 3.54 -4.51 -6.48
CA ALA A 65 3.69 -3.52 -7.53
C ALA A 65 5.17 -3.30 -7.90
N ILE A 66 6.06 -3.20 -6.90
CA ILE A 66 7.51 -3.00 -7.13
C ILE A 66 8.14 -4.22 -7.84
N ILE A 67 7.79 -5.44 -7.44
CA ILE A 67 8.39 -6.66 -8.03
C ILE A 67 7.80 -7.03 -9.39
N SER A 68 6.59 -6.55 -9.73
CA SER A 68 5.83 -6.92 -10.94
C SER A 68 6.62 -6.83 -12.26
N TYR A 69 7.53 -5.86 -12.40
CA TYR A 69 8.36 -5.70 -13.60
C TYR A 69 9.36 -6.85 -13.82
N LYS A 70 9.80 -7.46 -12.71
CA LYS A 70 10.82 -8.52 -12.69
C LYS A 70 10.20 -9.91 -12.60
N SER A 71 9.04 -10.06 -11.96
CA SER A 71 8.39 -11.36 -11.77
C SER A 71 7.57 -11.83 -12.98
N LEU A 72 7.00 -10.91 -13.77
CA LEU A 72 6.07 -11.28 -14.84
C LEU A 72 6.77 -11.34 -16.22
N PRO A 73 6.69 -12.45 -16.98
CA PRO A 73 7.24 -12.57 -18.33
C PRO A 73 6.34 -11.93 -19.40
N LEU A 74 5.85 -10.71 -19.14
CA LEU A 74 4.90 -9.99 -20.01
C LEU A 74 5.57 -8.88 -20.85
N LYS A 75 4.84 -8.33 -21.83
CA LYS A 75 5.27 -7.15 -22.58
C LYS A 75 5.42 -5.94 -21.64
N LYS A 76 6.38 -5.06 -21.91
CA LYS A 76 6.70 -3.89 -21.08
C LYS A 76 5.48 -3.01 -20.78
N GLU A 77 4.64 -2.76 -21.77
CA GLU A 77 3.43 -1.95 -21.61
C GLU A 77 2.40 -2.59 -20.66
N VAL A 78 2.28 -3.92 -20.67
CA VAL A 78 1.42 -4.64 -19.73
C VAL A 78 1.97 -4.56 -18.31
N LYS A 79 3.30 -4.72 -18.13
CA LYS A 79 3.93 -4.60 -16.81
C LYS A 79 3.77 -3.19 -16.23
N LYS A 80 3.90 -2.15 -17.07
CA LYS A 80 3.64 -0.75 -16.68
C LYS A 80 2.23 -0.58 -16.14
N LEU A 81 1.23 -1.10 -16.87
CA LEU A 81 -0.17 -1.00 -16.46
C LEU A 81 -0.41 -1.73 -15.13
N ILE A 82 0.09 -2.96 -14.99
CA ILE A 82 -0.04 -3.75 -13.75
C ILE A 82 0.59 -3.00 -12.58
N HIS A 83 1.82 -2.52 -12.72
CA HIS A 83 2.51 -1.74 -11.70
C HIS A 83 1.71 -0.50 -11.27
N LEU A 84 1.20 0.26 -12.25
CA LEU A 84 0.42 1.46 -12.00
C LEU A 84 -0.87 1.16 -11.23
N VAL A 85 -1.61 0.15 -11.68
CA VAL A 85 -2.88 -0.27 -11.09
C VAL A 85 -2.66 -0.82 -9.68
N LEU A 86 -1.63 -1.63 -9.44
CA LEU A 86 -1.32 -2.14 -8.10
C LEU A 86 -0.97 -1.00 -7.14
N HIS A 87 -0.12 -0.05 -7.55
CA HIS A 87 0.17 1.11 -6.70
C HIS A 87 -1.07 1.98 -6.44
N ALA A 88 -2.01 2.08 -7.41
CA ALA A 88 -3.28 2.78 -7.20
C ALA A 88 -4.14 2.09 -6.13
N HIS A 89 -4.27 0.76 -6.18
CA HIS A 89 -5.00 -0.01 -5.16
C HIS A 89 -4.34 0.14 -3.78
N ALA A 90 -3.02 0.06 -3.71
CA ALA A 90 -2.27 0.28 -2.48
C ALA A 90 -2.52 1.68 -1.89
N LEU A 91 -2.54 2.72 -2.71
CA LEU A 91 -2.84 4.09 -2.28
C LEU A 91 -4.28 4.21 -1.76
N VAL A 92 -5.26 3.66 -2.48
CA VAL A 92 -6.68 3.68 -2.06
C VAL A 92 -6.87 2.99 -0.71
N LEU A 93 -6.30 1.80 -0.52
CA LEU A 93 -6.39 1.08 0.75
C LEU A 93 -5.67 1.83 1.88
N GLY A 94 -4.51 2.43 1.60
CA GLY A 94 -3.79 3.27 2.56
C GLY A 94 -4.61 4.48 3.00
N ILE A 95 -5.29 5.16 2.07
CA ILE A 95 -6.19 6.28 2.37
C ILE A 95 -7.34 5.81 3.26
N ILE A 96 -8.00 4.70 2.93
CA ILE A 96 -9.10 4.16 3.74
C ILE A 96 -8.59 3.77 5.14
N GLY A 97 -7.41 3.17 5.24
CA GLY A 97 -6.77 2.82 6.50
C GLY A 97 -6.51 4.06 7.38
N ILE A 98 -6.03 5.15 6.80
CA ILE A 98 -5.85 6.43 7.52
C ILE A 98 -7.20 7.03 7.91
N CYS A 99 -8.19 7.02 7.01
CA CYS A 99 -9.55 7.47 7.33
C CYS A 99 -10.14 6.71 8.53
N ALA A 100 -9.91 5.41 8.63
CA ALA A 100 -10.35 4.60 9.78
C ALA A 100 -9.69 5.04 11.10
N ALA A 101 -8.39 5.37 11.07
CA ALA A 101 -7.69 5.89 12.24
C ALA A 101 -8.24 7.27 12.69
N PHE A 102 -8.43 8.20 11.73
CA PHE A 102 -9.02 9.50 12.02
C PHE A 102 -10.46 9.38 12.54
N LYS A 103 -11.26 8.49 11.95
CA LYS A 103 -12.64 8.21 12.42
C LYS A 103 -12.64 7.68 13.85
N ASN A 104 -11.77 6.71 14.16
CA ASN A 104 -11.64 6.20 15.53
C ASN A 104 -11.26 7.32 16.51
N HIS A 105 -10.27 8.15 16.20
CA HIS A 105 -9.87 9.25 17.06
C HIS A 105 -11.01 10.26 17.28
N ASN A 106 -11.67 10.68 16.21
CA ASN A 106 -12.77 11.64 16.27
C ASN A 106 -13.96 11.10 17.09
N GLU A 107 -14.33 9.83 16.91
CA GLU A 107 -15.41 9.19 17.66
C GLU A 107 -15.05 8.84 19.10
N SER A 108 -13.76 8.75 19.41
CA SER A 108 -13.26 8.44 20.77
C SER A 108 -12.79 9.70 21.53
N GLY A 109 -12.89 10.89 20.94
CA GLY A 109 -12.42 12.14 21.55
C GLY A 109 -10.89 12.24 21.71
N ILE A 110 -10.12 11.53 20.89
CA ILE A 110 -8.65 11.53 20.92
C ILE A 110 -8.15 12.59 19.93
N ALA A 111 -7.13 13.37 20.32
CA ALA A 111 -6.50 14.32 19.43
C ALA A 111 -5.85 13.61 18.22
N ASN A 112 -5.91 14.25 17.04
CA ASN A 112 -5.24 13.73 15.84
C ASN A 112 -3.79 14.23 15.76
N LEU A 113 -2.96 13.47 15.04
CA LEU A 113 -1.61 13.86 14.62
C LEU A 113 -0.65 14.29 15.75
N TYR A 114 -0.78 13.73 16.95
CA TYR A 114 0.12 14.05 18.08
C TYR A 114 1.36 13.15 18.16
N SER A 115 1.36 12.00 17.47
CA SER A 115 2.44 11.00 17.58
C SER A 115 3.40 11.08 16.40
N LEU A 116 4.68 10.75 16.63
CA LEU A 116 5.68 10.62 15.57
C LEU A 116 5.24 9.63 14.47
N HIS A 117 4.59 8.54 14.85
CA HIS A 117 4.03 7.57 13.91
C HIS A 117 3.04 8.24 12.93
N SER A 118 2.15 9.08 13.43
CA SER A 118 1.18 9.78 12.59
C SER A 118 1.81 10.79 11.64
N TRP A 119 2.89 11.47 12.06
CA TRP A 119 3.64 12.40 11.20
C TRP A 119 4.33 11.65 10.07
N LEU A 120 5.01 10.55 10.39
CA LEU A 120 5.63 9.68 9.39
C LEU A 120 4.58 9.06 8.47
N GLY A 121 3.44 8.62 9.00
CA GLY A 121 2.35 8.04 8.22
C GLY A 121 1.78 9.00 7.18
N ILE A 122 1.48 10.25 7.59
CA ILE A 122 1.04 11.29 6.66
C ILE A 122 2.14 11.65 5.65
N GLY A 123 3.39 11.79 6.09
CA GLY A 123 4.50 12.04 5.18
C GLY A 123 4.65 10.95 4.11
N VAL A 124 4.60 9.68 4.52
CA VAL A 124 4.72 8.52 3.62
C VAL A 124 3.56 8.46 2.63
N ILE A 125 2.30 8.57 3.07
CA ILE A 125 1.16 8.49 2.14
C ILE A 125 1.15 9.67 1.16
N SER A 126 1.55 10.87 1.60
CA SER A 126 1.67 12.03 0.72
C SER A 126 2.75 11.83 -0.33
N LEU A 127 3.95 11.39 0.07
CA LEU A 127 5.04 11.08 -0.86
C LEU A 127 4.66 9.95 -1.82
N TYR A 128 3.96 8.93 -1.33
CA TYR A 128 3.48 7.82 -2.16
C TYR A 128 2.47 8.28 -3.21
N GLY A 129 1.53 9.16 -2.84
CA GLY A 129 0.57 9.76 -3.78
C GLY A 129 1.25 10.64 -4.82
N ILE A 130 2.21 11.48 -4.40
CA ILE A 130 3.04 12.29 -5.30
C ILE A 130 3.81 11.39 -6.28
N GLN A 131 4.45 10.34 -5.78
CA GLN A 131 5.18 9.39 -6.61
C GLN A 131 4.28 8.71 -7.65
N TRP A 132 3.07 8.32 -7.25
CA TRP A 132 2.10 7.72 -8.17
C TRP A 132 1.67 8.71 -9.26
N ILE A 133 1.37 9.96 -8.92
CA ILE A 133 1.00 11.01 -9.89
C ILE A 133 2.15 11.26 -10.88
N PHE A 134 3.40 11.39 -10.42
CA PHE A 134 4.55 11.53 -11.30
C PHE A 134 4.73 10.30 -12.21
N GLY A 135 4.47 9.09 -11.70
CA GLY A 135 4.46 7.87 -12.49
C GLY A 135 3.42 7.90 -13.62
N VAL A 136 2.19 8.33 -13.32
CA VAL A 136 1.13 8.52 -14.32
C VAL A 136 1.55 9.56 -15.36
N CYS A 137 1.92 10.77 -14.93
CA CYS A 137 2.18 11.89 -15.83
C CYS A 137 3.46 11.72 -16.66
N GLY A 138 4.53 11.17 -16.09
CA GLY A 138 5.84 11.12 -16.72
C GLY A 138 6.16 9.84 -17.49
N ILE A 139 5.54 8.71 -17.10
CA ILE A 139 5.88 7.38 -17.64
C ILE A 139 4.70 6.75 -18.40
N PHE A 140 3.48 6.96 -17.91
CA PHE A 140 2.28 6.32 -18.48
C PHE A 140 1.57 7.20 -19.52
N LEU A 141 1.39 8.49 -19.25
CA LEU A 141 0.86 9.45 -20.22
C LEU A 141 1.95 9.86 -21.23
N PRO A 142 1.60 10.11 -22.51
CA PRO A 142 2.54 10.41 -23.59
C PRO A 142 3.09 11.85 -23.51
N TRP A 143 3.41 12.37 -22.31
CA TRP A 143 4.12 13.66 -22.21
C TRP A 143 5.48 13.62 -22.93
N ARG A 144 6.06 12.43 -23.08
CA ARG A 144 7.33 12.20 -23.78
C ARG A 144 7.23 12.10 -25.32
N GLU A 145 6.05 11.94 -25.91
CA GLU A 145 5.95 11.86 -27.39
C GLU A 145 6.05 13.24 -28.07
N PHE A 146 5.91 14.34 -27.32
CA PHE A 146 6.09 15.70 -27.85
C PHE A 146 7.56 16.12 -28.03
N ARG A 147 8.53 15.27 -27.68
CA ARG A 147 9.96 15.64 -27.68
C ARG A 147 10.84 14.92 -28.71
N VAL A 148 10.27 14.11 -29.59
CA VAL A 148 11.03 13.46 -30.68
C VAL A 148 10.23 13.51 -31.98
N LYS A 149 10.13 14.72 -32.55
CA LYS A 149 9.92 14.97 -33.98
C LYS A 149 10.69 16.25 -34.34
N THR A 150 12.01 16.14 -34.40
CA THR A 150 12.90 17.10 -35.08
C THR A 150 13.77 16.32 -36.02
#